data_AF-X0ZZB1-F1
#
_entry.id   AF-X0ZZB1-F1
#
_cell.length_a   1.000
_cell.length_b   1.000
_cell.length_c   1.000
_cell.angle_alpha   90.00
_cell.angle_beta   90.00
_cell.angle_gamma   90.00
#
_symmetry.space_group_name_H-M   'P 1'
#
loop_
_entity.id
_entity.type
_entity.pdbx_description
1 polymer ?
#
loop_
_entity_poly.entity_id
_entity_poly.type
_entity_poly.pdbx_seq_one_letter_code
_entity_poly.pdbx_strand_id
1 'polypeptide(L)'
;MAAGEKGRPKENLTSLWEGWETDIVALYREGASDVEIKATIWDYRGSFSNDLWDRWLKDERSFSETITKGRALSALWWNRKGRTELDSNTFNSGLWYMNMKNRFGWSDKQETKEINNTFTLPEWMNEG
;
A
#
# COMPACT_ATOMS: atom_id res chain seq x y z
N MET A 1 2.88 16.40 47.55
CA MET A 1 1.83 15.64 46.84
C MET A 1 2.12 15.74 45.35
N ALA A 2 2.51 14.63 44.71
CA ALA A 2 2.77 14.61 43.28
C ALA A 2 1.43 14.74 42.54
N ALA A 3 1.30 15.77 41.71
CA ALA A 3 0.18 15.89 40.78
C ALA A 3 0.32 14.74 39.77
N GLY A 4 -0.56 13.74 39.87
CA GLY A 4 -0.61 12.66 38.90
C GLY A 4 -0.83 13.25 37.51
N GLU A 5 0.11 12.97 36.60
CA GLU A 5 -0.06 13.23 35.17
C GLU A 5 -1.31 12.47 34.69
N LYS A 6 -2.45 13.16 34.69
CA LYS A 6 -3.64 12.70 33.98
C LYS A 6 -3.28 12.77 32.49
N GLY A 7 -2.77 11.66 31.95
CA GLY A 7 -2.43 11.53 30.55
C GLY A 7 -3.59 12.05 29.68
N ARG A 8 -3.25 12.86 28.67
CA ARG A 8 -4.23 13.41 27.71
C ARG A 8 -5.17 12.28 27.26
N PRO A 9 -6.51 12.49 27.29
CA PRO A 9 -7.46 11.48 26.82
C PRO A 9 -7.05 10.95 25.45
N LYS A 10 -7.11 9.63 25.27
CA LYS A 10 -6.80 9.01 23.97
C LYS A 10 -7.75 9.59 22.93
N GLU A 11 -7.19 10.20 21.89
CA GLU A 11 -7.99 10.81 20.83
C GLU A 11 -8.79 9.73 20.08
N ASN A 12 -10.00 10.04 19.67
CA ASN A 12 -10.85 9.12 18.92
C ASN A 12 -11.30 9.77 17.62
N LEU A 13 -12.14 9.08 16.86
CA LEU A 13 -12.59 9.53 15.54
C LEU A 13 -13.48 10.78 15.58
N THR A 14 -13.92 11.27 16.74
CA THR A 14 -14.70 12.52 16.83
C THR A 14 -13.87 13.76 16.49
N SER A 15 -12.55 13.61 16.34
CA SER A 15 -11.65 14.66 15.87
C SER A 15 -11.60 14.77 14.33
N LEU A 16 -12.29 13.88 13.61
CA LEU A 16 -12.47 13.94 12.17
C LEU A 16 -13.74 14.72 11.81
N TRP A 17 -13.81 15.18 10.56
CA TRP A 17 -14.99 15.88 10.06
C TRP A 17 -16.18 14.93 9.89
N GLU A 18 -17.39 15.50 9.87
CA GLU A 18 -18.59 14.75 9.53
C GLU A 18 -18.49 14.24 8.09
N GLY A 19 -18.76 12.95 7.87
CA GLY A 19 -18.69 12.35 6.53
C GLY A 19 -17.30 11.89 6.07
N TRP A 20 -16.28 11.95 6.93
CA TRP A 20 -14.90 11.58 6.60
C TRP A 20 -14.75 10.21 5.92
N GLU A 21 -15.58 9.23 6.30
CA GLU A 21 -15.57 7.89 5.70
C GLU A 21 -15.85 7.94 4.20
N THR A 22 -16.82 8.76 3.81
CA THR A 22 -17.26 8.89 2.42
C THR A 22 -16.18 9.59 1.59
N ASP A 23 -15.59 10.65 2.13
CA ASP A 23 -14.57 11.45 1.44
C ASP A 23 -13.27 10.66 1.27
N ILE A 24 -12.82 9.97 2.32
CA ILE A 24 -11.64 9.08 2.23
C ILE A 24 -11.89 7.97 1.20
N VAL A 25 -13.07 7.35 1.20
CA VAL A 25 -13.43 6.34 0.20
C VAL A 25 -13.45 6.94 -1.21
N ALA A 26 -13.92 8.18 -1.39
CA ALA A 26 -13.92 8.85 -2.68
C ALA A 26 -12.50 9.08 -3.21
N LEU A 27 -11.59 9.58 -2.37
CA LEU A 27 -10.17 9.74 -2.72
C LEU A 27 -9.55 8.41 -3.15
N TYR A 28 -9.76 7.34 -2.36
CA TYR A 28 -9.25 6.02 -2.73
C TYR A 28 -9.85 5.49 -4.05
N ARG A 29 -11.12 5.80 -4.36
CA ARG A 29 -11.73 5.43 -5.66
C ARG A 29 -11.04 6.08 -6.84
N GLU A 30 -10.31 7.17 -6.62
CA GLU A 30 -9.52 7.87 -7.64
C GLU A 30 -8.06 7.40 -7.68
N GLY A 31 -7.71 6.36 -6.92
CA GLY A 31 -6.36 5.79 -6.91
C GLY A 31 -5.43 6.36 -5.83
N ALA A 32 -5.97 7.16 -4.91
CA ALA A 32 -5.20 7.74 -3.82
C ALA A 32 -4.48 6.67 -2.97
N SER A 33 -3.42 7.08 -2.32
CA SER A 33 -2.57 6.31 -1.41
C SER A 33 -2.88 6.64 0.05
N ASP A 34 -2.46 5.76 0.95
CA ASP A 34 -2.53 6.02 2.39
C ASP A 34 -1.80 7.31 2.78
N VAL A 35 -0.76 7.70 2.04
CA VAL A 35 -0.04 8.97 2.27
C VAL A 35 -0.93 10.17 1.98
N GLU A 36 -1.70 10.13 0.89
CA GLU A 36 -2.66 11.20 0.57
C GLU A 36 -3.74 11.28 1.64
N ILE A 37 -4.27 10.14 2.10
CA ILE A 37 -5.27 10.12 3.17
C ILE A 37 -4.70 10.68 4.48
N LYS A 38 -3.47 10.29 4.85
CA LYS A 38 -2.77 10.84 6.01
C LYS A 38 -2.60 12.35 5.89
N ALA A 39 -2.22 12.85 4.71
CA ALA A 39 -2.08 14.27 4.45
C ALA A 39 -3.43 15.00 4.57
N THR A 40 -4.52 14.46 4.01
CA THR A 40 -5.87 15.04 4.16
C THR A 40 -6.29 15.14 5.63
N ILE A 41 -6.06 14.07 6.42
CA ILE A 41 -6.35 14.09 7.86
C ILE A 41 -5.46 15.10 8.57
N TRP A 42 -4.17 15.18 8.22
CA TRP A 42 -3.25 16.16 8.77
C TRP A 42 -3.71 17.59 8.49
N ASP A 43 -4.03 17.92 7.24
CA ASP A 43 -4.46 19.25 6.82
C ASP A 43 -5.74 19.67 7.55
N TYR A 44 -6.70 18.75 7.71
CA TYR A 44 -7.93 19.03 8.45
C TYR A 44 -7.68 19.22 9.96
N ARG A 45 -6.87 18.35 10.57
CA ARG A 45 -6.65 18.33 12.03
C ARG A 45 -5.54 19.25 12.51
N GLY A 46 -4.72 19.77 11.59
CA GLY A 46 -3.47 20.48 11.86
C GLY A 46 -2.31 19.59 12.35
N SER A 47 -2.59 18.37 12.83
CA SER A 47 -1.57 17.40 13.25
C SER A 47 -2.08 15.97 13.14
N PHE A 48 -1.22 15.06 12.66
CA PHE A 48 -1.56 13.64 12.58
C PHE A 48 -0.31 12.76 12.52
N SER A 49 0.00 12.02 13.59
CA SER A 49 1.21 11.19 13.66
C SER A 49 1.00 9.79 13.07
N ASN A 50 2.10 9.14 12.70
CA ASN A 50 2.07 7.72 12.30
C ASN A 50 1.59 6.80 13.43
N ASP A 51 1.99 7.07 14.68
CA ASP A 51 1.52 6.31 15.85
C ASP A 51 0.00 6.40 16.00
N LEU A 52 -0.57 7.57 15.72
CA LEU A 52 -2.00 7.81 15.79
C LEU A 52 -2.74 7.06 14.68
N TRP A 53 -2.20 7.08 13.46
CA TRP A 53 -2.69 6.28 12.35
C TRP A 53 -2.68 4.77 12.67
N ASP A 54 -1.56 4.24 13.15
CA ASP A 54 -1.41 2.82 13.46
C ASP A 54 -2.34 2.40 14.60
N ARG A 55 -2.47 3.24 15.62
CA ARG A 55 -3.43 3.02 16.71
C ARG A 55 -4.86 3.04 16.20
N TRP A 56 -5.26 4.00 15.37
CA TRP A 56 -6.63 4.04 14.83
C TRP A 56 -6.92 2.83 13.93
N LEU A 57 -5.97 2.37 13.13
CA LEU A 57 -6.13 1.14 12.35
C LEU A 57 -6.37 -0.10 13.23
N LYS A 58 -5.81 -0.11 14.44
CA LYS A 58 -5.91 -1.23 15.38
C LYS A 58 -7.14 -1.15 16.27
N ASP A 59 -7.39 0.03 16.84
CA ASP A 59 -8.33 0.22 17.94
C ASP A 59 -9.69 0.77 17.46
N GLU A 60 -9.73 1.47 16.32
CA GLU A 60 -10.93 2.13 15.80
C GLU A 60 -11.49 1.37 14.58
N ARG A 61 -12.50 0.53 14.82
CA ARG A 61 -13.04 -0.39 13.80
C ARG A 61 -13.50 0.33 12.52
N SER A 62 -14.26 1.42 12.62
CA SER A 62 -14.77 2.13 11.43
C SER A 62 -13.64 2.75 10.61
N PHE A 63 -12.57 3.23 11.26
CA PHE A 63 -11.35 3.66 10.60
C PHE A 63 -10.68 2.51 9.85
N SER A 64 -10.44 1.40 10.53
CA SER A 64 -9.83 0.21 9.94
C SER A 64 -10.60 -0.34 8.74
N GLU A 65 -11.93 -0.45 8.85
CA GLU A 65 -12.81 -0.91 7.77
C GLU A 65 -12.82 0.07 6.59
N THR A 66 -12.86 1.38 6.85
CA THR A 66 -12.82 2.42 5.83
C THR A 66 -11.51 2.39 5.05
N ILE A 67 -10.36 2.33 5.73
CA ILE A 67 -9.05 2.26 5.08
C ILE A 67 -8.90 0.94 4.31
N THR A 68 -9.34 -0.19 4.87
CA THR A 68 -9.31 -1.49 4.18
C THR A 68 -10.11 -1.47 2.89
N LYS A 69 -11.36 -0.96 2.95
CA LYS A 69 -12.22 -0.78 1.78
C LYS A 69 -11.59 0.17 0.77
N GLY A 70 -11.02 1.28 1.24
CA GLY A 70 -10.33 2.26 0.42
C GLY A 70 -9.16 1.66 -0.36
N ARG A 71 -8.25 0.95 0.32
CA ARG A 71 -7.11 0.28 -0.31
C ARG A 71 -7.54 -0.67 -1.45
N ALA A 72 -8.61 -1.43 -1.25
CA ALA A 72 -9.17 -2.30 -2.29
C ALA A 72 -9.69 -1.51 -3.50
N LEU A 73 -10.37 -0.38 -3.28
CA LEU A 73 -10.88 0.49 -4.34
C LEU A 73 -9.74 1.20 -5.11
N SER A 74 -8.69 1.60 -4.42
CA SER A 74 -7.48 2.17 -5.05
C SER A 74 -6.77 1.14 -5.90
N ALA A 75 -6.60 -0.08 -5.39
CA ALA A 75 -6.07 -1.18 -6.19
C ALA A 75 -6.92 -1.45 -7.44
N LEU A 76 -8.25 -1.45 -7.31
CA LEU A 76 -9.17 -1.58 -8.45
C LEU A 76 -8.98 -0.46 -9.48
N TRP A 77 -8.85 0.79 -9.05
CA TRP A 77 -8.62 1.92 -9.95
C TRP A 77 -7.33 1.75 -10.75
N TRP A 78 -6.22 1.42 -10.08
CA TRP A 78 -4.92 1.21 -10.73
C TRP A 78 -4.91 0.01 -11.67
N ASN A 79 -5.57 -1.09 -11.30
CA ASN A 79 -5.75 -2.24 -12.18
C ASN A 79 -6.61 -1.91 -13.41
N ARG A 80 -7.68 -1.13 -13.20
CA ARG A 80 -8.54 -0.68 -14.30
C ARG A 80 -7.76 0.19 -15.28
N LYS A 81 -6.93 1.12 -14.80
CA LYS A 81 -6.08 1.95 -15.66
C LYS A 81 -5.19 1.11 -16.57
N GLY A 82 -4.48 0.12 -16.01
CA GLY A 82 -3.68 -0.78 -16.82
C GLY A 82 -4.50 -1.58 -17.85
N ARG A 83 -5.65 -2.12 -17.44
CA ARG A 83 -6.50 -2.96 -18.31
C ARG A 83 -7.19 -2.17 -19.44
N THR A 84 -7.62 -0.94 -19.20
CA THR A 84 -8.41 -0.17 -20.18
C THR A 84 -7.57 0.71 -21.10
N GLU A 85 -6.32 0.99 -20.76
CA GLU A 85 -5.43 1.86 -21.54
C GLU A 85 -4.41 1.06 -22.36
N LEU A 86 -4.62 -0.24 -22.57
CA LEU A 86 -3.67 -1.12 -23.28
C LEU A 86 -3.37 -0.67 -24.71
N ASP A 87 -4.38 -0.17 -25.41
CA ASP A 87 -4.28 0.28 -26.81
C ASP A 87 -3.98 1.79 -26.93
N SER A 88 -3.73 2.46 -25.80
CA SER A 88 -3.55 3.91 -25.74
C SER A 88 -2.10 4.31 -26.03
N ASN A 89 -1.90 5.14 -27.07
CA ASN A 89 -0.58 5.65 -27.42
C ASN A 89 -0.01 6.68 -26.43
N THR A 90 -0.81 7.15 -25.47
CA THR A 90 -0.40 8.15 -24.46
C THR A 90 -0.20 7.52 -23.07
N PHE A 91 -0.56 6.25 -22.91
CA PHE A 91 -0.44 5.58 -21.62
C PHE A 91 1.00 5.21 -21.31
N ASN A 92 1.49 5.72 -20.17
CA ASN A 92 2.83 5.36 -19.68
C ASN A 92 2.77 4.05 -18.89
N SER A 93 2.80 2.93 -19.63
CA SER A 93 2.79 1.58 -19.08
C SER A 93 3.97 1.30 -18.13
N GLY A 94 5.14 1.90 -18.39
CA GLY A 94 6.31 1.78 -17.53
C GLY A 94 6.11 2.42 -16.16
N LEU A 95 5.62 3.66 -16.11
CA LEU A 95 5.29 4.34 -14.85
C LEU A 95 4.21 3.59 -14.08
N TRP A 96 3.15 3.16 -14.77
CA TRP A 96 2.10 2.34 -14.18
C TRP A 96 2.68 1.07 -13.57
N TYR A 97 3.52 0.34 -14.31
CA TYR A 97 4.15 -0.90 -13.84
C TYR A 97 5.00 -0.68 -12.60
N MET A 98 5.83 0.36 -12.58
CA MET A 98 6.64 0.71 -11.40
C MET A 98 5.77 1.07 -10.20
N ASN A 99 4.68 1.80 -10.42
CA ASN A 99 3.71 2.09 -9.37
C ASN A 99 3.06 0.79 -8.85
N MET A 100 2.73 -0.15 -9.73
CA MET A 100 2.17 -1.44 -9.32
C MET A 100 3.13 -2.27 -8.47
N LYS A 101 4.41 -2.33 -8.83
CA LYS A 101 5.45 -3.00 -8.04
C LYS A 101 5.61 -2.37 -6.67
N ASN A 102 5.76 -1.05 -6.62
CA ASN A 102 6.06 -0.33 -5.39
C ASN A 102 4.88 -0.24 -4.43
N ARG A 103 3.65 -0.05 -4.93
CA ARG A 103 2.46 0.15 -4.08
C ARG A 103 1.69 -1.12 -3.77
N PHE A 104 1.66 -2.07 -4.70
CA PHE A 104 0.83 -3.28 -4.56
C PHE A 104 1.66 -4.57 -4.49
N GLY A 105 2.98 -4.46 -4.38
CA GLY A 105 3.87 -5.59 -4.16
C GLY A 105 3.98 -6.53 -5.36
N TRP A 106 3.68 -6.05 -6.58
CA TRP A 106 3.91 -6.84 -7.79
C TRP A 106 5.40 -7.13 -7.96
N SER A 107 5.71 -8.36 -8.36
CA SER A 107 7.07 -8.81 -8.60
C SER A 107 7.14 -9.59 -9.90
N ASP A 108 8.29 -9.53 -10.57
CA ASP A 108 8.56 -10.37 -11.73
C ASP A 108 8.70 -11.82 -11.27
N LYS A 109 8.03 -12.74 -11.96
CA LYS A 109 8.24 -14.16 -11.73
C LYS A 109 9.57 -14.58 -12.35
N GLN A 110 10.47 -15.17 -11.56
CA GLN A 110 11.69 -15.80 -12.06
C GLN A 110 11.47 -17.31 -12.18
N GLU A 111 11.78 -17.87 -13.34
CA GLU A 111 11.78 -19.32 -13.59
C GLU A 111 13.20 -19.74 -13.96
N THR A 112 13.86 -20.50 -13.08
CA THR A 112 15.20 -21.04 -13.32
C THR A 112 15.06 -22.47 -13.85
N LYS A 113 15.46 -22.68 -15.11
CA LYS A 113 15.60 -24.03 -15.66
C LYS A 113 17.02 -24.51 -15.34
N GLU A 114 17.13 -25.44 -14.40
CA GLU A 114 18.39 -26.14 -14.13
C GLU A 114 18.68 -27.07 -15.31
N ILE A 115 19.67 -26.70 -16.12
CA ILE A 115 20.17 -27.54 -17.20
C ILE A 115 21.32 -28.34 -16.61
N ASN A 116 21.04 -29.56 -16.17
CA ASN A 116 22.07 -30.50 -15.74
C ASN A 116 22.86 -30.98 -16.97
N ASN A 117 23.82 -30.17 -17.42
CA ASN A 117 24.88 -30.63 -18.30
C ASN A 117 25.83 -31.49 -17.47
N THR A 118 25.54 -32.79 -17.39
CA THR A 118 26.50 -33.75 -16.86
C THR A 118 27.74 -33.70 -17.76
N PHE A 119 28.78 -33.00 -17.31
CA PHE A 119 30.10 -33.05 -17.93
C PHE A 119 30.77 -34.34 -17.46
N THR A 120 30.55 -35.43 -18.18
CA THR A 120 31.26 -36.69 -17.94
C THR A 120 32.72 -36.51 -18.34
N LEU A 121 33.61 -36.51 -17.35
CA LEU A 121 35.05 -36.55 -17.61
C LEU A 121 35.38 -37.87 -18.32
N PRO A 122 36.19 -37.84 -19.39
CA PRO A 122 36.64 -39.08 -20.00
C PRO A 122 37.57 -39.84 -19.04
N GLU A 123 37.54 -41.17 -19.09
CA GLU A 123 38.18 -42.08 -18.12
C GLU A 123 39.66 -41.78 -17.84
N TRP A 124 40.38 -41.21 -18.82
CA TRP A 124 41.80 -40.87 -18.68
C TRP A 124 42.10 -39.72 -17.70
N MET A 125 41.09 -38.98 -17.22
CA MET A 125 41.27 -37.91 -16.21
C MET A 125 41.17 -38.40 -14.75
N ASN A 126 40.84 -39.69 -14.51
CA ASN A 126 40.62 -40.23 -13.16
C ASN A 126 41.83 -40.94 -12.55
N GLU A 127 42.95 -41.03 -13.26
CA GLU A 127 44.15 -41.73 -12.80
C GLU A 127 45.31 -40.73 -12.60
N GLY A 128 45.52 -40.33 -11.36
CA GLY A 128 46.63 -39.48 -10.89
C GLY A 128 46.90 -39.70 -9.41
#